data_AF-A0AA91TTH3-F1
#
_entry.id   AF-A0AA91TTH3-F1
#
_cell.length_a   1.000
_cell.length_b   1.000
_cell.length_c   1.000
_cell.angle_alpha   90.00
_cell.angle_beta   90.00
_cell.angle_gamma   90.00
#
_symmetry.space_group_name_H-M   'P 1'
#
loop_
_entity.id
_entity.type
_entity.pdbx_description
1 polymer ?
#
loop_
_entity_poly.entity_id
_entity_poly.type
_entity_poly.pdbx_seq_one_letter_code
_entity_poly.pdbx_strand_id
1 'polypeptide(L)'
;MKTKFGIALFLIIVLMITVTTKIGHSENNLTMEELNQPDFLHDKEAVVYFSTTTNQDRNNEGISYAVFIDDKGKASGFQMGGLEFGSMALNNHQLLLEDKNTIRLIGEKNAVIDLKYQQNGERTGYLEKQDVFFSIYRSSNDKERDISHIYWGNQKGFKGGNLPYSIMASGYTKDEILILTNDEEEKEYVLRKASLENNQLEINDIKSLELEKGYEYSALAPILSDELHYYVLLSEITKDKSQNTVLFLLNKVTLEQTKVELNSGYVANDPAADSMNSKNAAYLWRDVFFYVNGLGEVVAVSKDGKEQNKFLLEDFPQNGACHNEEVYFAGDYLFALRYDGSQKEKYYLESYSLENGEKVEEKTIAGLDDILSSVKGTSIYSYDFKILK
;
A
#
# COMPACT_ATOMS: atom_id res chain seq x y z
N MET A 1 -48.10 22.26 38.22
CA MET A 1 -46.68 21.89 38.47
C MET A 1 -46.22 20.66 37.68
N LYS A 2 -47.04 19.61 37.52
CA LYS A 2 -46.66 18.37 36.81
C LYS A 2 -46.35 18.54 35.30
N THR A 3 -47.05 19.45 34.60
CA THR A 3 -46.86 19.70 33.16
C THR A 3 -45.55 20.43 32.82
N LYS A 4 -45.06 21.31 33.70
CA LYS A 4 -43.77 22.01 33.48
C LYS A 4 -42.57 21.09 33.67
N PHE A 5 -42.70 20.08 34.53
CA PHE A 5 -41.64 19.09 34.79
C PHE A 5 -41.46 18.12 33.61
N GLY A 6 -42.57 17.70 32.97
CA GLY A 6 -42.53 16.83 31.79
C GLY A 6 -41.87 17.49 30.58
N ILE A 7 -42.11 18.79 30.37
CA ILE A 7 -41.50 19.56 29.26
C ILE A 7 -39.99 19.75 29.49
N ALA A 8 -39.57 20.04 30.74
CA ALA A 8 -38.15 20.16 31.08
C ALA A 8 -37.40 18.84 30.92
N LEU A 9 -38.00 17.71 31.31
CA LEU A 9 -37.41 16.38 31.15
C LEU A 9 -37.30 15.97 29.67
N PHE A 10 -38.32 16.28 28.87
CA PHE A 10 -38.29 16.05 27.43
C PHE A 10 -37.18 16.86 26.74
N LEU A 11 -37.01 18.14 27.11
CA LEU A 11 -35.93 18.98 26.59
C LEU A 11 -34.54 18.45 26.99
N ILE A 12 -34.36 17.94 28.21
CA ILE A 12 -33.09 17.34 28.63
C ILE A 12 -32.79 16.07 27.84
N ILE A 13 -33.79 15.21 27.59
CA ILE A 13 -33.62 13.98 26.81
C ILE A 13 -33.29 14.32 25.35
N VAL A 14 -34.00 15.27 24.74
CA VAL A 14 -33.68 15.74 23.38
C VAL A 14 -32.28 16.35 23.33
N LEU A 15 -31.90 17.18 24.30
CA LEU A 15 -30.56 17.77 24.36
C LEU A 15 -29.49 16.68 24.54
N MET A 16 -29.71 15.70 25.42
CA MET A 16 -28.80 14.56 25.58
C MET A 16 -28.68 13.75 24.31
N ILE A 17 -29.78 13.44 23.61
CA ILE A 17 -29.77 12.72 22.34
C ILE A 17 -29.04 13.53 21.27
N THR A 18 -29.30 14.83 21.16
CA THR A 18 -28.67 15.70 20.16
C THR A 18 -27.18 15.86 20.42
N VAL A 19 -26.80 15.94 21.70
CA VAL A 19 -25.41 16.02 22.15
C VAL A 19 -24.71 14.67 21.95
N THR A 20 -25.33 13.52 22.22
CA THR A 20 -24.73 12.21 21.94
C THR A 20 -24.64 11.91 20.45
N THR A 21 -25.60 12.35 19.62
CA THR A 21 -25.51 12.23 18.15
C THR A 21 -24.46 13.16 17.55
N LYS A 22 -24.25 14.37 18.11
CA LYS A 22 -23.17 15.27 17.68
C LYS A 22 -21.80 14.90 18.23
N ILE A 23 -21.71 14.29 19.40
CA ILE A 23 -20.45 13.81 19.99
C ILE A 23 -20.02 12.46 19.35
N GLY A 24 -20.95 11.73 18.73
CA GLY A 24 -20.70 10.42 18.14
C GLY A 24 -20.28 10.40 16.66
N HIS A 25 -20.32 11.53 15.95
CA HIS A 25 -19.81 11.63 14.58
C HIS A 25 -18.79 12.75 14.51
N SER A 26 -17.53 12.38 14.32
CA SER A 26 -16.50 13.32 13.89
C SER A 26 -16.95 13.95 12.57
N GLU A 27 -16.81 15.27 12.39
CA GLU A 27 -17.13 15.96 11.12
C GLU A 27 -16.35 15.43 9.92
N ASN A 28 -15.33 14.60 10.16
CA ASN A 28 -14.46 14.00 9.16
C ASN A 28 -14.76 12.50 8.93
N ASN A 29 -15.84 11.94 9.47
CA ASN A 29 -16.19 10.53 9.25
C ASN A 29 -17.17 10.39 8.07
N LEU A 30 -16.83 9.52 7.12
CA LEU A 30 -17.68 9.18 5.99
C LEU A 30 -18.70 8.11 6.37
N THR A 31 -19.92 8.30 5.87
CA THR A 31 -20.98 7.31 5.92
C THR A 31 -20.92 6.37 4.71
N MET A 32 -21.56 5.22 4.84
CA MET A 32 -21.75 4.29 3.72
C MET A 32 -22.55 4.91 2.56
N GLU A 33 -23.49 5.82 2.86
CA GLU A 33 -24.31 6.50 1.84
C GLU A 33 -23.47 7.46 0.99
N GLU A 34 -22.55 8.20 1.62
CA GLU A 34 -21.61 9.08 0.93
C GLU A 34 -20.63 8.28 0.07
N LEU A 35 -20.06 7.21 0.62
CA LEU A 35 -19.09 6.35 -0.08
C LEU A 35 -19.70 5.68 -1.32
N ASN A 36 -21.00 5.36 -1.28
CA ASN A 36 -21.71 4.72 -2.38
C ASN A 36 -22.23 5.70 -3.45
N GLN A 37 -21.93 7.00 -3.35
CA GLN A 37 -22.25 7.93 -4.43
C GLN A 37 -21.36 7.62 -5.65
N PRO A 38 -21.91 7.51 -6.88
CA PRO A 38 -21.13 7.17 -8.07
C PRO A 38 -19.97 8.12 -8.38
N ASP A 39 -20.12 9.39 -8.00
CA ASP A 39 -19.15 10.47 -8.21
C ASP A 39 -18.26 10.73 -6.99
N PHE A 40 -18.31 9.88 -5.95
CA PHE A 40 -17.59 10.07 -4.69
C PHE A 40 -16.07 10.33 -4.86
N LEU A 41 -15.45 9.73 -5.88
CA LEU A 41 -14.02 9.84 -6.17
C LEU A 41 -13.65 11.08 -7.01
N HIS A 42 -14.61 11.76 -7.64
CA HIS A 42 -14.31 12.82 -8.63
C HIS A 42 -13.61 14.04 -8.05
N ASP A 43 -13.82 14.33 -6.78
CA ASP A 43 -13.24 15.45 -6.03
C ASP A 43 -12.13 14.99 -5.08
N LYS A 44 -11.67 13.73 -5.19
CA LYS A 44 -10.62 13.17 -4.35
C LYS A 44 -9.28 13.17 -5.09
N GLU A 45 -8.26 13.67 -4.43
CA GLU A 45 -6.90 13.73 -4.94
C GLU A 45 -6.12 12.48 -4.52
N ALA A 46 -6.34 12.01 -3.29
CA ALA A 46 -5.59 10.88 -2.75
C ALA A 46 -6.40 10.08 -1.73
N VAL A 47 -5.89 8.88 -1.43
CA VAL A 47 -6.40 8.02 -0.36
C VAL A 47 -5.25 7.33 0.36
N VAL A 48 -5.34 7.28 1.69
CA VAL A 48 -4.40 6.59 2.56
C VAL A 48 -5.13 5.48 3.31
N TYR A 49 -4.57 4.28 3.28
CA TYR A 49 -5.08 3.13 4.02
C TYR A 49 -4.32 2.99 5.33
N PHE A 50 -5.06 2.95 6.43
CA PHE A 50 -4.54 2.69 7.76
C PHE A 50 -5.15 1.43 8.35
N SER A 51 -4.41 0.68 9.14
CA SER A 51 -4.95 -0.44 9.90
C SER A 51 -4.23 -0.67 11.22
N THR A 52 -4.90 -1.34 12.15
CA THR A 52 -4.25 -1.99 13.29
C THR A 52 -3.32 -3.12 12.81
N THR A 53 -2.31 -3.42 13.63
CA THR A 53 -1.47 -4.62 13.45
C THR A 53 -2.25 -5.90 13.77
N THR A 54 -1.79 -7.04 13.26
CA THR A 54 -2.35 -8.37 13.58
C THR A 54 -2.37 -8.65 15.08
N ASN A 55 -1.36 -8.17 15.81
CA ASN A 55 -1.29 -8.36 17.26
C ASN A 55 -2.40 -7.62 18.01
N GLN A 56 -2.90 -6.52 17.45
CA GLN A 56 -4.02 -5.76 17.99
C GLN A 56 -5.38 -6.35 17.56
N ASP A 57 -5.44 -7.11 16.46
CA ASP A 57 -6.68 -7.75 15.97
C ASP A 57 -6.94 -9.17 16.56
N ARG A 58 -6.26 -9.56 17.64
CA ARG A 58 -6.38 -10.93 18.20
C ARG A 58 -7.79 -11.31 18.68
N ASN A 59 -8.64 -10.32 18.98
CA ASN A 59 -10.04 -10.53 19.38
C ASN A 59 -11.04 -10.21 18.27
N ASN A 60 -10.59 -10.08 17.02
CA ASN A 60 -11.40 -9.61 15.90
C ASN A 60 -11.89 -8.14 16.05
N GLU A 61 -11.22 -7.36 16.91
CA GLU A 61 -11.54 -5.95 17.23
C GLU A 61 -10.67 -4.94 16.47
N GLY A 62 -9.79 -5.42 15.59
CA GLY A 62 -8.97 -4.60 14.73
C GLY A 62 -9.82 -3.72 13.82
N ILE A 63 -9.28 -2.54 13.52
CA ILE A 63 -9.94 -1.51 12.73
C ILE A 63 -9.00 -1.04 11.62
N SER A 64 -9.61 -0.66 10.50
CA SER A 64 -8.93 0.02 9.40
C SER A 64 -9.65 1.32 9.06
N TYR A 65 -8.95 2.21 8.36
CA TYR A 65 -9.51 3.41 7.77
C TYR A 65 -9.03 3.55 6.33
N ALA A 66 -9.96 3.87 5.43
CA ALA A 66 -9.62 4.53 4.17
C ALA A 66 -9.85 6.03 4.38
N VAL A 67 -8.78 6.82 4.39
CA VAL A 67 -8.85 8.28 4.55
C VAL A 67 -8.65 8.94 3.19
N PHE A 68 -9.70 9.58 2.70
CA PHE A 68 -9.73 10.29 1.43
C PHE A 68 -9.37 11.75 1.64
N ILE A 69 -8.45 12.26 0.81
CA ILE A 69 -8.04 13.65 0.76
C ILE A 69 -8.69 14.26 -0.48
N ASP A 70 -9.50 15.30 -0.28
CA ASP A 70 -10.12 16.03 -1.39
C ASP A 70 -9.13 16.98 -2.08
N ASP A 71 -9.52 17.52 -3.24
CA ASP A 71 -8.70 18.47 -4.03
C ASP A 71 -8.32 19.75 -3.27
N LYS A 72 -8.97 20.03 -2.13
CA LYS A 72 -8.72 21.19 -1.27
C LYS A 72 -7.85 20.82 -0.05
N GLY A 73 -7.38 19.58 0.03
CA GLY A 73 -6.58 19.07 1.14
C GLY A 73 -7.40 18.73 2.39
N LYS A 74 -8.73 18.55 2.30
CA LYS A 74 -9.53 18.11 3.46
C LYS A 74 -9.59 16.59 3.53
N ALA A 75 -9.24 16.04 4.70
CA ALA A 75 -9.31 14.60 4.96
C ALA A 75 -10.69 14.16 5.48
N SER A 76 -11.15 13.00 5.00
CA SER A 76 -12.36 12.34 5.48
C SER A 76 -12.17 10.82 5.51
N GLY A 77 -12.49 10.18 6.64
CA GLY A 77 -12.18 8.79 6.92
C GLY A 77 -13.39 7.87 6.89
N PHE A 78 -13.27 6.73 6.22
CA PHE A 78 -14.23 5.63 6.26
C PHE A 78 -13.65 4.47 7.09
N GLN A 79 -14.30 4.14 8.21
CA GLN A 79 -13.87 3.06 9.10
C GLN A 79 -14.29 1.68 8.56
N MET A 80 -13.38 0.71 8.61
CA MET A 80 -13.53 -0.66 8.11
C MET A 80 -13.02 -1.68 9.13
N GLY A 81 -13.17 -2.98 8.85
CA GLY A 81 -12.53 -4.03 9.65
C GLY A 81 -11.01 -4.02 9.52
N GLY A 82 -10.30 -4.37 10.60
CA GLY A 82 -8.84 -4.45 10.60
C GLY A 82 -8.29 -5.43 9.56
N LEU A 83 -7.25 -5.03 8.84
CA LEU A 83 -6.45 -5.90 7.97
C LEU A 83 -5.05 -5.29 7.88
N GLU A 84 -4.11 -5.89 8.62
CA GLU A 84 -2.71 -5.48 8.60
C GLU A 84 -2.13 -5.69 7.20
N PHE A 85 -1.27 -4.77 6.75
CA PHE A 85 -0.79 -4.75 5.37
C PHE A 85 -1.91 -4.79 4.32
N GLY A 86 -3.12 -4.31 4.62
CA GLY A 86 -4.14 -4.07 3.59
C GLY A 86 -3.66 -3.09 2.52
N SER A 87 -4.30 -3.11 1.36
CA SER A 87 -3.91 -2.35 0.17
C SER A 87 -5.12 -1.84 -0.59
N MET A 88 -4.89 -0.97 -1.57
CA MET A 88 -5.93 -0.43 -2.44
C MET A 88 -5.49 -0.51 -3.89
N ALA A 89 -6.43 -0.74 -4.80
CA ALA A 89 -6.17 -0.75 -6.23
C ALA A 89 -7.10 0.20 -6.97
N LEU A 90 -6.55 0.92 -7.95
CA LEU A 90 -7.26 1.92 -8.72
C LEU A 90 -7.41 1.45 -10.18
N ASN A 91 -8.56 1.70 -10.77
CA ASN A 91 -8.69 1.88 -12.21
C ASN A 91 -9.28 3.27 -12.50
N ASN A 92 -9.46 3.62 -13.78
CA ASN A 92 -9.92 4.96 -14.18
C ASN A 92 -11.28 5.39 -13.62
N HIS A 93 -12.07 4.47 -13.05
CA HIS A 93 -13.45 4.71 -12.64
C HIS A 93 -13.73 4.32 -11.18
N GLN A 94 -12.83 3.55 -10.57
CA GLN A 94 -13.12 2.81 -9.36
C GLN A 94 -11.89 2.58 -8.48
N LEU A 95 -12.14 2.57 -7.18
CA LEU A 95 -11.18 2.15 -6.17
C LEU A 95 -11.65 0.83 -5.54
N LEU A 96 -10.74 -0.13 -5.46
CA LEU A 96 -10.88 -1.31 -4.60
C LEU A 96 -10.36 -0.96 -3.21
N LEU A 97 -11.22 -1.19 -2.21
CA LEU A 97 -10.88 -1.20 -0.79
C LEU A 97 -11.07 -2.61 -0.24
N GLU A 98 -10.21 -3.02 0.68
CA GLU A 98 -10.35 -4.30 1.36
C GLU A 98 -10.34 -4.13 2.87
N ASP A 99 -11.01 -5.06 3.54
CA ASP A 99 -10.81 -5.37 4.94
C ASP A 99 -10.71 -6.89 5.11
N LYS A 100 -10.57 -7.36 6.36
CA LYS A 100 -10.43 -8.79 6.66
C LYS A 100 -11.56 -9.68 6.15
N ASN A 101 -12.74 -9.13 5.85
CA ASN A 101 -13.90 -9.93 5.47
C ASN A 101 -14.56 -9.49 4.17
N THR A 102 -14.16 -8.37 3.59
CA THR A 102 -14.83 -7.83 2.41
C THR A 102 -13.85 -7.17 1.44
N ILE A 103 -14.19 -7.25 0.16
CA ILE A 103 -13.69 -6.35 -0.88
C ILE A 103 -14.85 -5.43 -1.26
N ARG A 104 -14.57 -4.13 -1.31
CA ARG A 104 -15.49 -3.10 -1.77
C ARG A 104 -14.93 -2.43 -3.01
N LEU A 105 -15.76 -2.31 -4.04
CA LEU A 105 -15.51 -1.42 -5.16
C LEU A 105 -16.31 -0.14 -4.93
N ILE A 106 -15.64 1.01 -4.96
CA ILE A 106 -16.25 2.34 -4.85
C ILE A 106 -16.00 3.17 -6.12
N GLY A 107 -16.83 4.18 -6.39
CA GLY A 107 -16.79 4.99 -7.62
C GLY A 107 -18.03 4.78 -8.50
N GLU A 108 -17.87 4.82 -9.82
CA GLU A 108 -19.02 4.84 -10.77
C GLU A 108 -20.04 3.71 -10.54
N LYS A 109 -19.56 2.55 -10.09
CA LYS A 109 -20.39 1.40 -9.76
C LYS A 109 -19.93 0.78 -8.45
N ASN A 110 -20.81 0.70 -7.47
CA ASN A 110 -20.44 0.15 -6.16
C ASN A 110 -20.72 -1.35 -6.08
N ALA A 111 -19.80 -2.09 -5.47
CA ALA A 111 -19.98 -3.51 -5.18
C ALA A 111 -19.37 -3.87 -3.82
N VAL A 112 -19.96 -4.85 -3.14
CA VAL A 112 -19.39 -5.44 -1.92
C VAL A 112 -19.36 -6.94 -2.10
N ILE A 113 -18.21 -7.52 -1.77
CA ILE A 113 -17.93 -8.94 -1.93
C ILE A 113 -17.48 -9.45 -0.58
N ASP A 114 -18.17 -10.47 -0.08
CA ASP A 114 -17.76 -11.16 1.13
C ASP A 114 -16.58 -12.11 0.84
N LEU A 115 -15.59 -12.07 1.72
CA LEU A 115 -14.42 -12.94 1.74
C LEU A 115 -14.46 -13.86 2.96
N LYS A 116 -13.72 -14.97 2.85
CA LYS A 116 -13.23 -15.64 4.07
C LYS A 116 -12.28 -14.70 4.80
N TYR A 117 -12.25 -14.79 6.12
CA TYR A 117 -11.34 -14.00 6.97
C TYR A 117 -9.90 -14.01 6.42
N GLN A 118 -9.32 -12.82 6.26
CA GLN A 118 -7.93 -12.60 5.89
C GLN A 118 -7.23 -11.83 7.01
N GLN A 119 -5.98 -12.20 7.31
CA GLN A 119 -5.22 -11.63 8.41
C GLN A 119 -4.25 -10.54 7.95
N ASN A 120 -3.57 -10.79 6.82
CA ASN A 120 -2.54 -9.90 6.28
C ASN A 120 -2.73 -9.73 4.77
N GLY A 121 -2.79 -8.49 4.30
CA GLY A 121 -2.69 -8.18 2.88
C GLY A 121 -1.26 -8.36 2.35
N GLU A 122 -1.14 -8.57 1.05
CA GLU A 122 0.12 -8.55 0.30
C GLU A 122 0.05 -7.44 -0.74
N ARG A 123 -0.87 -7.58 -1.70
CA ARG A 123 -0.92 -6.75 -2.90
C ARG A 123 -2.32 -6.72 -3.47
N THR A 124 -2.76 -5.52 -3.84
CA THR A 124 -3.89 -5.35 -4.73
C THR A 124 -3.43 -4.76 -6.06
N GLY A 125 -4.20 -4.97 -7.10
CA GLY A 125 -3.94 -4.35 -8.41
C GLY A 125 -5.12 -4.50 -9.36
N TYR A 126 -4.96 -3.91 -10.54
CA TYR A 126 -5.94 -3.96 -11.62
C TYR A 126 -5.26 -4.39 -12.92
N LEU A 127 -5.74 -5.48 -13.51
CA LEU A 127 -5.24 -6.00 -14.78
C LEU A 127 -6.12 -5.47 -15.92
N GLU A 128 -5.68 -4.40 -16.57
CA GLU A 128 -6.41 -3.69 -17.63
C GLU A 128 -6.88 -4.61 -18.76
N LYS A 129 -6.06 -5.59 -19.16
CA LYS A 129 -6.38 -6.47 -20.30
C LYS A 129 -7.55 -7.41 -20.00
N GLN A 130 -7.71 -7.81 -18.74
CA GLN A 130 -8.77 -8.71 -18.29
C GLN A 130 -9.96 -7.96 -17.66
N ASP A 131 -9.85 -6.66 -17.42
CA ASP A 131 -10.85 -5.84 -16.71
C ASP A 131 -11.21 -6.45 -15.35
N VAL A 132 -10.17 -6.80 -14.58
CA VAL A 132 -10.32 -7.39 -13.23
C VAL A 132 -9.40 -6.71 -12.24
N PHE A 133 -9.95 -6.46 -11.05
CA PHE A 133 -9.16 -6.24 -9.86
C PHE A 133 -8.69 -7.57 -9.29
N PHE A 134 -7.58 -7.54 -8.55
CA PHE A 134 -7.15 -8.65 -7.71
C PHE A 134 -6.69 -8.16 -6.33
N SER A 135 -6.77 -9.05 -5.35
CA SER A 135 -6.11 -8.92 -4.06
C SER A 135 -5.43 -10.23 -3.66
N ILE A 136 -4.20 -10.13 -3.19
CA ILE A 136 -3.40 -11.20 -2.62
C ILE A 136 -3.29 -10.97 -1.12
N TYR A 137 -3.47 -12.04 -0.36
CA TYR A 137 -3.32 -12.09 1.08
C TYR A 137 -2.21 -13.06 1.45
N ARG A 138 -1.34 -12.67 2.39
CA ARG A 138 -0.31 -13.56 2.92
C ARG A 138 -0.97 -14.64 3.78
N SER A 139 -0.34 -15.80 3.80
CA SER A 139 -0.69 -16.92 4.67
C SER A 139 -0.85 -16.49 6.13
N SER A 140 -1.83 -17.08 6.80
CA SER A 140 -1.83 -17.25 8.25
C SER A 140 -1.30 -18.65 8.56
N ASN A 141 -0.31 -18.79 9.45
CA ASN A 141 0.27 -20.05 9.95
C ASN A 141 -0.75 -21.19 10.08
N ASP A 142 -1.00 -21.92 9.00
CA ASP A 142 -1.66 -23.21 9.02
C ASP A 142 -0.55 -24.24 9.23
N LYS A 143 -0.75 -25.15 10.18
CA LYS A 143 0.33 -25.91 10.87
C LYS A 143 1.18 -26.83 9.97
N GLU A 144 0.97 -26.83 8.66
CA GLU A 144 1.64 -27.72 7.71
C GLU A 144 2.18 -27.01 6.45
N ARG A 145 1.81 -25.75 6.13
CA ARG A 145 2.35 -24.97 5.01
C ARG A 145 1.79 -23.55 4.92
N ASP A 146 2.62 -22.59 4.49
CA ASP A 146 2.16 -21.25 4.17
C ASP A 146 1.39 -21.21 2.84
N ILE A 147 0.08 -20.98 2.91
CA ILE A 147 -0.80 -20.86 1.74
C ILE A 147 -1.30 -19.42 1.66
N SER A 148 -0.85 -18.70 0.64
CA SER A 148 -1.36 -17.37 0.32
C SER A 148 -2.68 -17.49 -0.46
N HIS A 149 -3.56 -16.51 -0.34
CA HIS A 149 -4.83 -16.48 -1.07
C HIS A 149 -4.83 -15.38 -2.12
N ILE A 150 -5.52 -15.60 -3.23
CA ILE A 150 -5.78 -14.57 -4.23
C ILE A 150 -7.27 -14.53 -4.55
N TYR A 151 -7.83 -13.34 -4.60
CA TYR A 151 -9.18 -13.08 -5.09
C TYR A 151 -9.11 -12.14 -6.28
N TRP A 152 -9.94 -12.38 -7.29
CA TRP A 152 -9.98 -11.52 -8.47
C TRP A 152 -11.37 -11.44 -9.07
N GLY A 153 -11.68 -10.31 -9.68
CA GLY A 153 -12.98 -10.07 -10.28
C GLY A 153 -13.27 -8.61 -10.51
N ASN A 154 -14.55 -8.33 -10.74
CA ASN A 154 -15.07 -6.99 -10.97
C ASN A 154 -16.53 -6.91 -10.47
N GLN A 155 -17.28 -5.94 -10.97
CA GLN A 155 -18.71 -5.74 -10.71
C GLN A 155 -19.58 -7.01 -10.86
N LYS A 156 -19.15 -7.95 -11.72
CA LYS A 156 -19.90 -9.20 -11.99
C LYS A 156 -19.70 -10.26 -10.92
N GLY A 157 -18.76 -10.04 -10.00
CA GLY A 157 -18.39 -10.97 -8.93
C GLY A 157 -16.90 -11.26 -8.90
N PHE A 158 -16.48 -11.85 -7.78
CA PHE A 158 -15.10 -12.27 -7.54
C PHE A 158 -15.00 -13.78 -7.41
N LYS A 159 -13.83 -14.30 -7.78
CA LYS A 159 -13.41 -15.68 -7.53
C LYS A 159 -12.21 -15.67 -6.59
N GLY A 160 -12.03 -16.78 -5.89
CA GLY A 160 -10.87 -17.01 -5.04
C GLY A 160 -10.07 -18.23 -5.50
N GLY A 161 -8.78 -18.21 -5.20
CA GLY A 161 -7.83 -19.29 -5.45
C GLY A 161 -6.69 -19.26 -4.44
N ASN A 162 -5.86 -20.30 -4.47
CA ASN A 162 -4.73 -20.43 -3.57
C ASN A 162 -3.43 -20.25 -4.34
N LEU A 163 -2.48 -19.56 -3.73
CA LEU A 163 -1.09 -19.47 -4.12
C LEU A 163 -0.30 -20.32 -3.12
N PRO A 164 0.11 -21.56 -3.46
CA PRO A 164 0.71 -22.52 -2.52
C PRO A 164 2.19 -22.19 -2.24
N TYR A 165 2.48 -20.93 -1.96
CA TYR A 165 3.83 -20.39 -1.78
C TYR A 165 3.84 -19.30 -0.72
N SER A 166 4.97 -19.20 -0.02
CA SER A 166 5.34 -17.98 0.70
C SER A 166 5.76 -16.91 -0.31
N ILE A 167 5.25 -15.69 -0.13
CA ILE A 167 5.46 -14.57 -1.03
C ILE A 167 6.43 -13.60 -0.36
N MET A 168 7.59 -13.41 -0.99
CA MET A 168 8.58 -12.42 -0.59
C MET A 168 8.28 -11.06 -1.19
N ALA A 169 7.96 -11.03 -2.48
CA ALA A 169 7.62 -9.81 -3.20
C ALA A 169 6.53 -10.09 -4.23
N SER A 170 5.80 -9.04 -4.57
CA SER A 170 4.78 -9.09 -5.63
C SER A 170 4.77 -7.80 -6.43
N GLY A 171 4.28 -7.90 -7.65
CA GLY A 171 4.04 -6.77 -8.54
C GLY A 171 3.08 -7.19 -9.65
N TYR A 172 2.78 -6.28 -10.58
CA TYR A 172 1.90 -6.60 -11.70
C TYR A 172 2.15 -5.66 -12.88
N THR A 173 1.76 -6.12 -14.05
CA THR A 173 1.66 -5.35 -15.29
C THR A 173 0.18 -5.14 -15.63
N LYS A 174 -0.10 -4.63 -16.83
CA LYS A 174 -1.45 -4.54 -17.37
C LYS A 174 -2.15 -5.89 -17.58
N ASP A 175 -1.40 -6.99 -17.61
CA ASP A 175 -1.92 -8.30 -18.00
C ASP A 175 -1.47 -9.48 -17.13
N GLU A 176 -0.47 -9.31 -16.27
CA GLU A 176 0.06 -10.39 -15.45
C GLU A 176 0.40 -9.94 -14.03
N ILE A 177 0.37 -10.90 -13.10
CA ILE A 177 0.84 -10.72 -11.73
C ILE A 177 2.19 -11.40 -11.61
N LEU A 178 3.15 -10.70 -11.02
CA LEU A 178 4.51 -11.18 -10.78
C LEU A 178 4.68 -11.47 -9.30
N ILE A 179 5.26 -12.62 -8.97
CA ILE A 179 5.43 -13.08 -7.60
C ILE A 179 6.84 -13.63 -7.44
N LEU A 180 7.59 -13.10 -6.48
CA LEU A 180 8.82 -13.71 -6.01
C LEU A 180 8.47 -14.56 -4.79
N THR A 181 8.63 -15.87 -4.93
CA THR A 181 8.40 -16.81 -3.84
C THR A 181 9.70 -17.20 -3.19
N ASN A 182 9.71 -17.40 -1.87
CA ASN A 182 10.85 -17.93 -1.14
C ASN A 182 10.49 -19.26 -0.46
N ASP A 183 11.41 -20.22 -0.54
CA ASP A 183 11.43 -21.39 0.31
C ASP A 183 12.53 -21.21 1.37
N GLU A 184 12.14 -21.12 2.64
CA GLU A 184 13.10 -20.87 3.72
C GLU A 184 14.00 -22.08 4.01
N GLU A 185 13.52 -23.29 3.78
CA GLU A 185 14.25 -24.54 4.02
C GLU A 185 15.28 -24.77 2.92
N GLU A 186 14.84 -24.70 1.67
CA GLU A 186 15.69 -24.95 0.50
C GLU A 186 16.50 -23.70 0.07
N LYS A 187 16.20 -22.53 0.66
CA LYS A 187 16.79 -21.22 0.28
C LYS A 187 16.63 -20.94 -1.22
N GLU A 188 15.49 -21.33 -1.78
CA GLU A 188 15.16 -21.11 -3.19
C GLU A 188 14.29 -19.89 -3.37
N TYR A 189 14.64 -19.05 -4.34
CA TYR A 189 13.91 -17.84 -4.67
C TYR A 189 13.50 -17.93 -6.13
N VAL A 190 12.19 -18.04 -6.38
CA VAL A 190 11.67 -18.28 -7.74
C VAL A 190 10.76 -17.13 -8.14
N LEU A 191 11.10 -16.46 -9.24
CA LEU A 191 10.21 -15.52 -9.88
C LEU A 191 9.17 -16.29 -10.70
N ARG A 192 7.91 -16.01 -10.44
CA ARG A 192 6.75 -16.67 -11.05
C ARG A 192 5.79 -15.64 -11.65
N LYS A 193 5.03 -16.08 -12.65
CA LYS A 193 3.91 -15.37 -13.24
C LYS A 193 2.61 -16.05 -12.81
N ALA A 194 1.69 -15.28 -12.24
CA ALA A 194 0.30 -15.69 -12.03
C ALA A 194 -0.60 -15.02 -13.07
N SER A 195 -1.32 -15.84 -13.83
CA SER A 195 -2.24 -15.41 -14.89
C SER A 195 -3.68 -15.75 -14.53
N LEU A 196 -4.60 -14.86 -14.88
CA LEU A 196 -6.04 -14.98 -14.60
C LEU A 196 -6.83 -15.21 -15.89
N GLU A 197 -6.35 -16.09 -16.76
CA GLU A 197 -6.96 -16.35 -18.07
C GLU A 197 -8.18 -17.28 -17.96
N ASN A 198 -9.21 -17.02 -18.78
CA ASN A 198 -10.44 -17.82 -18.83
C ASN A 198 -11.11 -18.03 -17.46
N ASN A 199 -10.94 -17.07 -16.54
CA ASN A 199 -11.38 -17.14 -15.15
C ASN A 199 -10.78 -18.30 -14.34
N GLN A 200 -9.55 -18.71 -14.66
CA GLN A 200 -8.75 -19.70 -13.93
C GLN A 200 -7.42 -19.06 -13.51
N LEU A 201 -6.90 -19.52 -12.37
CA LEU A 201 -5.58 -19.14 -11.88
C LEU A 201 -4.55 -20.13 -12.42
N GLU A 202 -3.60 -19.64 -13.20
CA GLU A 202 -2.45 -20.40 -13.67
C GLU A 202 -1.16 -19.78 -13.15
N ILE A 203 -0.24 -20.60 -12.66
CA ILE A 203 1.04 -20.17 -12.09
C ILE A 203 2.15 -20.85 -12.88
N ASN A 204 3.07 -20.06 -13.41
CA ASN A 204 4.19 -20.54 -14.21
C ASN A 204 5.50 -19.96 -13.70
N ASP A 205 6.56 -20.76 -13.72
CA ASP A 205 7.88 -20.34 -13.27
C ASP A 205 8.58 -19.59 -14.38
N ILE A 206 9.18 -18.46 -14.03
CA ILE A 206 10.00 -17.67 -14.95
C ILE A 206 11.46 -18.09 -14.79
N LYS A 207 12.00 -17.95 -13.59
CA LYS A 207 13.42 -18.19 -13.29
C LYS A 207 13.65 -18.29 -11.78
N SER A 208 14.49 -19.22 -11.35
CA SER A 208 15.09 -19.19 -10.02
C SER A 208 16.21 -18.15 -9.99
N LEU A 209 16.13 -17.18 -9.07
CA LEU A 209 17.13 -16.13 -8.95
C LEU A 209 18.46 -16.71 -8.47
N GLU A 210 19.54 -16.22 -9.07
CA GLU A 210 20.90 -16.59 -8.72
C GLU A 210 21.38 -15.65 -7.61
N LEU A 211 21.08 -16.02 -6.35
CA LEU A 211 21.42 -15.24 -5.16
C LEU A 211 22.64 -15.82 -4.44
N GLU A 212 23.43 -14.96 -3.80
CA GLU A 212 24.61 -15.36 -3.03
C GLU A 212 24.20 -16.20 -1.82
N LYS A 213 24.93 -17.29 -1.58
CA LYS A 213 24.58 -18.27 -0.55
C LYS A 213 24.98 -17.80 0.84
N GLY A 214 24.07 -18.00 1.80
CA GLY A 214 24.31 -17.66 3.20
C GLY A 214 24.14 -16.18 3.52
N TYR A 215 23.55 -15.41 2.61
CA TYR A 215 22.96 -14.10 2.86
C TYR A 215 21.46 -14.25 3.10
N GLU A 216 20.88 -13.29 3.82
CA GLU A 216 19.44 -13.15 4.00
C GLU A 216 18.92 -12.07 3.03
N TYR A 217 17.71 -12.26 2.52
CA TYR A 217 17.11 -11.34 1.56
C TYR A 217 15.71 -10.93 2.00
N SER A 218 15.37 -9.67 1.76
CA SER A 218 14.01 -9.14 1.91
C SER A 218 13.67 -8.22 0.74
N ALA A 219 12.38 -8.14 0.40
CA ALA A 219 11.94 -7.27 -0.68
C ALA A 219 11.83 -5.81 -0.21
N LEU A 220 12.33 -4.88 -1.02
CA LEU A 220 12.27 -3.44 -0.73
C LEU A 220 11.22 -2.70 -1.57
N ALA A 221 10.70 -3.33 -2.61
CA ALA A 221 9.80 -2.68 -3.55
C ALA A 221 8.90 -3.68 -4.30
N PRO A 222 7.83 -3.22 -4.97
CA PRO A 222 7.11 -4.05 -5.93
C PRO A 222 8.03 -4.56 -7.04
N ILE A 223 7.72 -5.76 -7.55
CA ILE A 223 8.34 -6.26 -8.78
C ILE A 223 7.82 -5.42 -9.94
N LEU A 224 8.72 -4.79 -10.69
CA LEU A 224 8.35 -4.00 -11.86
C LEU A 224 8.79 -4.69 -13.14
N SER A 225 8.22 -4.28 -14.26
CA SER A 225 8.55 -4.87 -15.54
C SER A 225 8.28 -3.94 -16.71
N ASP A 226 9.19 -3.92 -17.67
CA ASP A 226 9.05 -3.25 -18.96
C ASP A 226 9.08 -4.29 -20.11
N GLU A 227 9.37 -3.86 -21.34
CA GLU A 227 9.46 -4.77 -22.48
C GLU A 227 10.70 -5.69 -22.43
N LEU A 228 11.75 -5.31 -21.70
CA LEU A 228 13.06 -5.97 -21.74
C LEU A 228 13.38 -6.76 -20.48
N HIS A 229 12.97 -6.27 -19.31
CA HIS A 229 13.39 -6.78 -18.01
C HIS A 229 12.23 -7.00 -17.02
N TYR A 230 12.45 -7.92 -16.09
CA TYR A 230 11.85 -7.89 -14.76
C TYR A 230 12.84 -7.23 -13.80
N TYR A 231 12.33 -6.37 -12.93
CA TYR A 231 13.08 -5.59 -11.95
C TYR A 231 12.73 -6.10 -10.55
N VAL A 232 13.72 -6.64 -9.84
CA VAL A 232 13.54 -7.18 -8.48
C VAL A 232 14.53 -6.48 -7.55
N LEU A 233 14.01 -5.64 -6.65
CA LEU A 233 14.81 -4.90 -5.68
C LEU A 233 14.78 -5.59 -4.32
N LEU A 234 15.94 -6.02 -3.85
CA LEU A 234 16.12 -6.73 -2.59
C LEU A 234 17.10 -6.00 -1.67
N SER A 235 16.86 -6.16 -0.38
CA SER A 235 17.88 -6.00 0.64
C SER A 235 18.70 -7.30 0.70
N GLU A 236 20.02 -7.18 0.71
CA GLU A 236 20.98 -8.26 0.84
C GLU A 236 21.72 -8.09 2.16
N ILE A 237 21.44 -8.96 3.13
CA ILE A 237 22.00 -8.92 4.48
C ILE A 237 23.10 -9.97 4.60
N THR A 238 24.32 -9.50 4.81
CA THR A 238 25.51 -10.34 4.94
C THR A 238 25.62 -10.97 6.33
N LYS A 239 26.53 -11.95 6.49
CA LYS A 239 26.76 -12.63 7.77
C LYS A 239 27.27 -11.70 8.89
N ASP A 240 28.01 -10.67 8.53
CA ASP A 240 28.48 -9.61 9.43
C ASP A 240 27.42 -8.52 9.66
N LYS A 241 26.19 -8.74 9.20
CA LYS A 241 25.04 -7.83 9.35
C LYS A 241 25.23 -6.49 8.66
N SER A 242 26.01 -6.45 7.58
CA SER A 242 25.94 -5.36 6.62
C SER A 242 24.72 -5.57 5.74
N GLN A 243 24.05 -4.47 5.37
CA GLN A 243 22.89 -4.47 4.49
C GLN A 243 23.21 -3.70 3.22
N ASN A 244 22.94 -4.31 2.08
CA ASN A 244 23.11 -3.72 0.76
C ASN A 244 21.75 -3.67 0.05
N THR A 245 21.51 -2.61 -0.72
CA THR A 245 20.37 -2.51 -1.63
C THR A 245 20.81 -2.96 -3.02
N VAL A 246 20.19 -4.02 -3.53
CA VAL A 246 20.58 -4.66 -4.79
C VAL A 246 19.38 -4.78 -5.72
N LEU A 247 19.54 -4.33 -6.96
CA LEU A 247 18.55 -4.46 -8.02
C LEU A 247 18.97 -5.57 -8.98
N PHE A 248 18.12 -6.56 -9.16
CA PHE A 248 18.28 -7.59 -10.18
C PHE A 248 17.47 -7.21 -11.42
N LEU A 249 18.17 -7.11 -12.54
CA LEU A 249 17.60 -6.97 -13.88
C LEU A 249 17.60 -8.35 -14.54
N LEU A 250 16.43 -8.93 -14.77
CA LEU A 250 16.27 -10.22 -15.44
C LEU A 250 15.76 -10.00 -16.86
N ASN A 251 16.57 -10.31 -17.88
CA ASN A 251 16.15 -10.19 -19.27
C ASN A 251 15.01 -11.18 -19.58
N LYS A 252 13.89 -10.69 -20.14
CA LYS A 252 12.70 -11.51 -20.41
C LYS A 252 12.91 -12.62 -21.44
N VAL A 253 13.87 -12.45 -22.36
CA VAL A 253 14.10 -13.37 -23.47
C VAL A 253 15.23 -14.33 -23.16
N THR A 254 16.38 -13.83 -22.71
CA THR A 254 17.56 -14.65 -22.43
C THR A 254 17.55 -15.26 -21.03
N LEU A 255 16.75 -14.70 -20.12
CA LEU A 255 16.73 -15.01 -18.69
C LEU A 255 18.08 -14.78 -17.99
N GLU A 256 18.96 -13.99 -18.61
CA GLU A 256 20.20 -13.53 -17.98
C GLU A 256 19.89 -12.53 -16.87
N GLN A 257 20.55 -12.71 -15.72
CA GLN A 257 20.39 -11.88 -14.53
C GLN A 257 21.60 -10.96 -14.38
N THR A 258 21.36 -9.66 -14.27
CA THR A 258 22.38 -8.65 -13.93
C THR A 258 22.08 -8.10 -12.54
N LYS A 259 23.08 -8.09 -11.66
CA LYS A 259 23.01 -7.45 -10.34
C LYS A 259 23.55 -6.02 -10.44
N VAL A 260 22.80 -5.05 -9.95
CA VAL A 260 23.20 -3.65 -9.79
C VAL A 260 23.17 -3.34 -8.30
N GLU A 261 24.31 -2.93 -7.75
CA GLU A 261 24.42 -2.47 -6.36
C GLU A 261 24.11 -0.98 -6.32
N LEU A 262 23.12 -0.57 -5.53
CA LEU A 262 22.69 0.84 -5.45
C LEU A 262 23.33 1.53 -4.26
N ASN A 263 23.12 0.98 -3.07
CA ASN A 263 23.72 1.48 -1.85
C ASN A 263 24.25 0.30 -1.03
N SER A 264 25.44 0.42 -0.46
CA SER A 264 26.13 -0.69 0.22
C SER A 264 26.74 -0.26 1.54
N GLY A 265 26.82 -1.18 2.49
CA GLY A 265 27.58 -0.97 3.73
C GLY A 265 26.79 -0.34 4.88
N TYR A 266 25.46 -0.37 4.83
CA TYR A 266 24.65 0.02 5.98
C TYR A 266 24.70 -1.04 7.06
N VAL A 267 24.45 -0.63 8.30
CA VAL A 267 24.20 -1.60 9.37
C VAL A 267 22.82 -2.23 9.16
N ALA A 268 22.64 -3.51 9.45
CA ALA A 268 21.33 -4.14 9.33
C ALA A 268 20.26 -3.39 10.15
N ASN A 269 19.10 -3.15 9.56
CA ASN A 269 18.00 -2.33 10.08
C ASN A 269 18.33 -0.82 10.20
N ASP A 270 19.31 -0.34 9.45
CA ASP A 270 19.47 1.09 9.22
C ASP A 270 18.29 1.58 8.35
N PRO A 271 17.55 2.63 8.75
CA PRO A 271 16.46 3.17 7.94
C PRO A 271 16.85 3.55 6.50
N ALA A 272 18.12 3.88 6.26
CA ALA A 272 18.68 4.10 4.91
C ALA A 272 18.62 2.88 4.00
N ALA A 273 18.58 1.69 4.61
CA ALA A 273 18.59 0.42 3.93
C ALA A 273 17.18 -0.18 3.76
N ASP A 274 16.16 0.46 4.33
CA ASP A 274 14.75 0.08 4.22
C ASP A 274 14.02 0.94 3.19
N SER A 275 12.84 0.50 2.75
CA SER A 275 11.96 1.27 1.87
C SER A 275 10.99 2.14 2.67
N MET A 276 10.62 3.33 2.20
CA MET A 276 9.53 4.10 2.84
C MET A 276 8.20 3.33 2.85
N ASN A 277 7.85 2.69 1.74
CA ASN A 277 6.73 1.75 1.66
C ASN A 277 7.02 0.69 0.59
N SER A 278 7.25 -0.57 0.98
CA SER A 278 7.64 -1.64 0.07
C SER A 278 6.59 -1.98 -1.01
N LYS A 279 5.37 -1.46 -0.91
CA LYS A 279 4.34 -1.58 -1.95
C LYS A 279 4.43 -0.50 -3.02
N ASN A 280 4.91 0.69 -2.67
CA ASN A 280 4.86 1.88 -3.53
C ASN A 280 6.22 2.54 -3.75
N ALA A 281 7.29 2.03 -3.15
CA ALA A 281 8.62 2.65 -3.15
C ALA A 281 9.37 2.58 -4.49
N ALA A 282 8.82 1.96 -5.53
CA ALA A 282 9.45 1.93 -6.85
C ALA A 282 8.49 2.16 -7.99
N TYR A 283 9.04 2.68 -9.10
CA TYR A 283 8.28 2.98 -10.32
C TYR A 283 9.14 2.92 -11.57
N LEU A 284 8.50 2.66 -12.72
CA LEU A 284 9.13 2.78 -14.03
C LEU A 284 8.61 4.03 -14.71
N TRP A 285 9.52 4.95 -15.04
CA TRP A 285 9.19 6.16 -15.80
C TRP A 285 10.19 6.34 -16.94
N ARG A 286 9.68 6.35 -18.18
CA ARG A 286 10.46 6.45 -19.43
C ARG A 286 11.65 5.48 -19.49
N ASP A 287 11.39 4.19 -19.24
CA ASP A 287 12.38 3.10 -19.20
C ASP A 287 13.50 3.26 -18.14
N VAL A 288 13.26 4.09 -17.12
CA VAL A 288 14.14 4.25 -15.96
C VAL A 288 13.41 3.76 -14.71
N PHE A 289 14.10 2.91 -13.96
CA PHE A 289 13.65 2.42 -12.66
C PHE A 289 13.95 3.46 -11.59
N PHE A 290 12.95 3.80 -10.78
CA PHE A 290 13.08 4.67 -9.62
C PHE A 290 12.81 3.91 -8.34
N TYR A 291 13.54 4.25 -7.29
CA TYR A 291 13.35 3.73 -5.95
C TYR A 291 13.59 4.82 -4.91
N VAL A 292 12.74 4.88 -3.88
CA VAL A 292 12.91 5.76 -2.71
C VAL A 292 13.11 4.93 -1.44
N ASN A 293 14.22 5.17 -0.74
CA ASN A 293 14.53 4.51 0.53
C ASN A 293 13.92 5.25 1.74
N GLY A 294 14.05 4.67 2.93
CA GLY A 294 13.53 5.17 4.21
C GLY A 294 14.14 6.48 4.70
N LEU A 295 15.11 7.05 3.99
CA LEU A 295 15.66 8.39 4.25
C LEU A 295 15.25 9.43 3.19
N GLY A 296 14.34 9.07 2.29
CA GLY A 296 13.88 9.94 1.22
C GLY A 296 14.87 10.09 0.07
N GLU A 297 15.84 9.18 -0.07
CA GLU A 297 16.80 9.21 -1.17
C GLU A 297 16.20 8.64 -2.47
N VAL A 298 16.19 9.51 -3.46
CA VAL A 298 15.90 9.38 -4.90
C VAL A 298 16.86 8.55 -5.75
N VAL A 299 16.79 7.23 -5.85
CA VAL A 299 17.70 6.47 -6.74
C VAL A 299 17.05 6.16 -8.09
N ALA A 300 17.86 6.26 -9.14
CA ALA A 300 17.46 5.99 -10.52
C ALA A 300 18.40 4.96 -11.17
N VAL A 301 17.85 4.00 -11.90
CA VAL A 301 18.64 3.01 -12.64
C VAL A 301 18.09 2.90 -14.05
N SER A 302 18.95 3.16 -15.03
CA SER A 302 18.61 2.96 -16.43
C SER A 302 18.57 1.48 -16.80
N LYS A 303 17.90 1.14 -17.91
CA LYS A 303 17.76 -0.25 -18.36
C LYS A 303 19.06 -1.01 -18.65
N ASP A 304 20.20 -0.32 -18.79
CA ASP A 304 21.52 -0.95 -18.93
C ASP A 304 22.24 -1.15 -17.58
N GLY A 305 21.56 -0.89 -16.47
CA GLY A 305 22.05 -1.09 -15.11
C GLY A 305 22.94 0.05 -14.60
N LYS A 306 23.00 1.20 -15.28
CA LYS A 306 23.71 2.37 -14.77
C LYS A 306 22.83 3.17 -13.83
N GLU A 307 23.35 3.35 -12.61
CA GLU A 307 22.82 4.29 -11.63
C GLU A 307 22.92 5.73 -12.16
N GLN A 308 21.92 6.54 -11.85
CA GLN A 308 21.86 7.95 -12.14
C GLN A 308 21.53 8.70 -10.85
N ASN A 309 22.28 9.75 -10.53
CA ASN A 309 21.92 10.66 -9.44
C ASN A 309 20.51 11.21 -9.70
N LYS A 310 19.67 11.25 -8.67
CA LYS A 310 18.39 11.96 -8.79
C LYS A 310 18.25 13.09 -7.79
N PHE A 311 17.81 12.83 -6.56
CA PHE A 311 17.51 13.88 -5.60
C PHE A 311 17.26 13.34 -4.19
N LEU A 312 17.20 14.23 -3.20
CA LEU A 312 16.75 13.93 -1.85
C LEU A 312 15.42 14.67 -1.64
N LEU A 313 14.45 14.05 -0.97
CA LEU A 313 13.25 14.75 -0.54
C LEU A 313 13.63 15.90 0.41
N GLU A 314 13.05 17.08 0.19
CA GLU A 314 13.40 18.28 0.94
C GLU A 314 13.04 18.08 2.43
N ASP A 315 13.95 18.51 3.30
CA ASP A 315 13.83 18.45 4.76
C ASP A 315 13.39 17.07 5.30
N PHE A 316 13.83 15.97 4.66
CA PHE A 316 13.50 14.62 5.11
C PHE A 316 14.27 14.21 6.37
N PRO A 317 13.59 13.70 7.43
CA PRO A 317 14.25 13.25 8.64
C PRO A 317 15.27 12.15 8.38
N GLN A 318 16.53 12.40 8.74
CA GLN A 318 17.62 11.45 8.54
C GLN A 318 17.77 10.43 9.69
N ASN A 319 16.70 10.23 10.47
CA ASN A 319 16.70 9.37 11.65
C ASN A 319 15.76 8.15 11.51
N GLY A 320 15.08 8.01 10.36
CA GLY A 320 14.14 6.92 10.07
C GLY A 320 12.81 6.97 10.83
N ALA A 321 12.55 8.01 11.63
CA ALA A 321 11.29 8.15 12.34
C ALA A 321 10.19 8.56 11.35
N CYS A 322 9.36 7.62 10.92
CA CYS A 322 8.23 7.87 10.02
C CYS A 322 6.91 7.91 10.81
N HIS A 323 6.18 9.02 10.72
CA HIS A 323 4.90 9.21 11.39
C HIS A 323 3.72 8.93 10.45
N ASN A 324 3.64 7.70 9.92
CA ASN A 324 2.72 7.32 8.82
C ASN A 324 2.96 8.13 7.53
N GLU A 325 4.22 8.52 7.31
CA GLU A 325 4.64 9.11 6.04
C GLU A 325 4.61 8.04 4.95
N GLU A 326 4.21 8.44 3.75
CA GLU A 326 3.95 7.53 2.64
C GLU A 326 4.45 8.11 1.33
N VAL A 327 4.73 7.24 0.37
CA VAL A 327 5.17 7.62 -0.98
C VAL A 327 4.35 6.92 -2.04
N TYR A 328 4.12 7.60 -3.15
CA TYR A 328 3.47 7.02 -4.31
C TYR A 328 3.96 7.68 -5.59
N PHE A 329 4.40 6.88 -6.55
CA PHE A 329 4.74 7.38 -7.88
C PHE A 329 3.52 7.34 -8.79
N ALA A 330 3.28 8.44 -9.50
CA ALA A 330 2.23 8.52 -10.50
C ALA A 330 2.58 9.54 -11.59
N GLY A 331 2.40 9.14 -12.85
CA GLY A 331 2.70 9.99 -14.00
C GLY A 331 4.17 10.42 -14.01
N ASP A 332 4.39 11.73 -14.07
CA ASP A 332 5.73 12.34 -14.09
C ASP A 332 6.26 12.69 -12.68
N TYR A 333 5.60 12.21 -11.61
CA TYR A 333 5.87 12.68 -10.24
C TYR A 333 6.04 11.56 -9.21
N LEU A 334 6.81 11.87 -8.16
CA LEU A 334 6.78 11.20 -6.87
C LEU A 334 5.98 12.06 -5.90
N PHE A 335 4.97 11.49 -5.26
CA PHE A 335 4.19 12.13 -4.22
C PHE A 335 4.62 11.61 -2.86
N ALA A 336 4.72 12.50 -1.88
CA ALA A 336 5.08 12.16 -0.51
C ALA A 336 4.07 12.76 0.48
N LEU A 337 3.39 11.91 1.25
CA LEU A 337 2.64 12.33 2.43
C LEU A 337 3.64 12.48 3.58
N ARG A 338 3.75 13.69 4.11
CA ARG A 338 4.75 14.08 5.10
C ARG A 338 4.11 14.49 6.42
N TYR A 339 4.92 14.45 7.48
CA TYR A 339 4.52 14.87 8.83
C TYR A 339 5.46 15.93 9.40
N ASP A 340 4.88 16.99 9.96
CA ASP A 340 5.59 18.01 10.74
C ASP A 340 4.79 18.34 12.01
N GLY A 341 5.28 17.83 13.15
CA GLY A 341 4.65 18.05 14.45
C GLY A 341 4.72 19.49 14.98
N SER A 342 5.46 20.38 14.32
CA SER A 342 5.51 21.81 14.65
C SER A 342 4.36 22.61 14.04
N GLN A 343 3.69 22.07 13.01
CA GLN A 343 2.59 22.71 12.32
C GLN A 343 1.25 22.42 13.01
N LYS A 344 0.27 23.32 12.78
CA LYS A 344 -1.10 23.13 13.30
C LYS A 344 -1.76 21.93 12.62
N GLU A 345 -1.77 21.93 11.29
CA GLU A 345 -2.14 20.77 10.51
C GLU A 345 -0.84 19.99 10.28
N LYS A 346 -0.69 18.84 10.94
CA LYS A 346 0.60 18.16 11.01
C LYS A 346 0.98 17.40 9.75
N TYR A 347 0.04 17.22 8.81
CA TYR A 347 0.27 16.46 7.59
C TYR A 347 0.15 17.35 6.37
N TYR A 348 0.97 17.07 5.36
CA TYR A 348 0.97 17.75 4.08
C TYR A 348 1.39 16.79 2.97
N LEU A 349 0.99 17.08 1.74
CA LEU A 349 1.33 16.34 0.54
C LEU A 349 2.31 17.15 -0.29
N GLU A 350 3.45 16.57 -0.63
CA GLU A 350 4.42 17.13 -1.56
C GLU A 350 4.41 16.34 -2.88
N SER A 351 4.75 17.01 -3.98
CA SER A 351 5.06 16.35 -5.24
C SER A 351 6.43 16.77 -5.77
N TYR A 352 7.16 15.82 -6.34
CA TYR A 352 8.51 15.99 -6.87
C TYR A 352 8.56 15.51 -8.31
N SER A 353 9.14 16.32 -9.19
CA SER A 353 9.30 15.99 -10.60
C SER A 353 10.29 14.84 -10.80
N LEU A 354 9.89 13.81 -11.54
CA LEU A 354 10.80 12.71 -11.91
C LEU A 354 11.82 13.12 -12.98
N GLU A 355 11.65 14.26 -13.64
CA GLU A 355 12.62 14.74 -14.64
C GLU A 355 13.88 15.31 -13.96
N ASN A 356 13.70 16.14 -12.94
CA ASN A 356 14.78 16.95 -12.36
C ASN A 356 14.86 16.89 -10.83
N GLY A 357 13.90 16.25 -10.15
CA GLY A 357 13.89 16.10 -8.69
C GLY A 357 13.44 17.32 -7.91
N GLU A 358 13.01 18.39 -8.57
CA GLU A 358 12.53 19.60 -7.89
C GLU A 358 11.15 19.37 -7.27
N LYS A 359 10.94 19.91 -6.06
CA LYS A 359 9.60 20.00 -5.45
C LYS A 359 8.73 20.94 -6.29
N VAL A 360 7.55 20.47 -6.66
CA VAL A 360 6.63 21.18 -7.57
C VAL A 360 5.47 21.81 -6.81
N GLU A 361 4.89 21.06 -5.87
CA GLU A 361 3.75 21.49 -5.08
C GLU A 361 3.88 20.98 -3.64
N GLU A 362 3.34 21.77 -2.71
CA GLU A 362 3.11 21.39 -1.33
C GLU A 362 1.69 21.80 -0.93
N LYS A 363 0.94 20.88 -0.31
CA LYS A 363 -0.46 21.07 0.05
C LYS A 363 -0.71 20.57 1.46
N THR A 364 -1.15 21.46 2.35
CA THR A 364 -1.55 21.09 3.71
C THR A 364 -2.77 20.16 3.71
N ILE A 365 -2.74 19.12 4.56
CA ILE A 365 -3.85 18.19 4.74
C ILE A 365 -4.55 18.46 6.08
N ALA A 366 -5.75 19.03 6.01
CA ALA A 366 -6.55 19.35 7.18
C ALA A 366 -7.35 18.13 7.68
N GLY A 367 -7.34 17.91 8.99
CA GLY A 367 -8.20 16.91 9.66
C GLY A 367 -7.67 15.48 9.68
N LEU A 368 -6.54 15.17 9.04
CA LEU A 368 -5.94 13.83 9.10
C LEU A 368 -5.48 13.49 10.53
N ASP A 369 -4.78 14.41 11.20
CA ASP A 369 -4.35 14.22 12.60
C ASP A 369 -5.53 14.01 13.56
N ASP A 370 -6.66 14.69 13.32
CA ASP A 370 -7.88 14.53 14.10
C ASP A 370 -8.49 13.13 13.93
N ILE A 371 -8.54 12.61 12.69
CA ILE A 371 -9.03 11.25 12.40
C ILE A 371 -8.14 10.23 13.12
N LEU A 372 -6.81 10.32 12.97
CA LEU A 372 -5.87 9.39 13.58
C LEU A 372 -5.92 9.45 15.11
N SER A 373 -6.02 10.65 15.69
CA SER A 373 -6.13 10.86 17.14
C SER A 373 -7.49 10.46 17.73
N SER A 374 -8.52 10.28 16.90
CA SER A 374 -9.84 9.83 17.33
C SER A 374 -9.88 8.33 17.69
N VAL A 375 -8.92 7.55 17.20
CA VAL A 375 -8.78 6.14 17.50
C VAL A 375 -8.40 5.95 18.97
N LYS A 376 -9.22 5.20 19.72
CA LYS A 376 -9.02 4.96 21.16
C LYS A 376 -8.80 3.48 21.44
N GLY A 377 -7.89 3.19 22.37
CA GLY A 377 -7.64 1.82 22.86
C GLY A 377 -6.78 0.96 21.93
N THR A 378 -6.42 1.47 20.75
CA THR A 378 -5.51 0.83 19.79
C THR A 378 -4.73 1.89 19.01
N SER A 379 -3.81 1.46 18.16
CA SER A 379 -3.06 2.30 17.22
C SER A 379 -3.26 1.79 15.80
N ILE A 380 -3.32 2.70 14.84
CA ILE A 380 -3.35 2.38 13.41
C ILE A 380 -2.10 2.93 12.74
N TYR A 381 -1.65 2.23 11.70
CA TYR A 381 -0.47 2.56 10.91
C TYR A 381 -0.82 2.61 9.44
N SER A 382 -0.18 3.48 8.67
CA SER A 382 -0.35 3.49 7.23
C SER A 382 0.26 2.23 6.61
N TYR A 383 -0.43 1.68 5.60
CA TYR A 383 0.07 0.52 4.85
C TYR A 383 0.00 0.71 3.33
N ASP A 384 -0.78 1.67 2.85
CA ASP A 384 -0.87 1.98 1.42
C ASP A 384 -1.33 3.43 1.20
N PHE A 385 -0.90 4.00 0.09
CA PHE A 385 -1.18 5.36 -0.33
C PHE A 385 -1.33 5.39 -1.84
N LYS A 386 -2.37 6.04 -2.34
CA LYS A 386 -2.62 6.20 -3.78
C LYS A 386 -3.00 7.63 -4.08
N ILE A 387 -2.43 8.16 -5.15
CA ILE A 387 -2.95 9.33 -5.85
C ILE A 387 -4.03 8.86 -6.81
N LEU A 388 -5.16 9.57 -6.84
CA LEU A 388 -6.37 9.23 -7.59
C LEU A 388 -6.50 9.99 -8.91
N LYS A 389 -5.63 10.98 -9.16
CA LYS A 389 -5.70 11.91 -10.30
C LYS A 389 -4.39 12.06 -11.06
#